data_AF-A0A920BQQ1-F1
#
_entry.id   AF-A0A920BQQ1-F1
#
_cell.length_a   1.000
_cell.length_b   1.000
_cell.length_c   1.000
_cell.angle_alpha   90.00
_cell.angle_beta   90.00
_cell.angle_gamma   90.00
#
_symmetry.space_group_name_H-M   'P 1'
#
loop_
_entity.id
_entity.type
_entity.pdbx_description
1 polymer ?
#
loop_
_entity_poly.entity_id
_entity_poly.type
_entity_poly.pdbx_seq_one_letter_code
_entity_poly.pdbx_strand_id
1 'polypeptide(L)'
;MSRTSVIPTPILQRGHHRHPRNGACLMEFAATLPGGPWADNPVHVQPALTALARRVNDHTSDDGRPALLPWAAWLVGTAGEHDLDGALAVRATALRHADPALAALAWPATARATRRLIRLAVATVAGSLHPDEALRALLADAVNATRSTAGLEPVVVDSAGYREWPTTQPIRVELRIPDGSESAFYFCTALPGGWPRALAEAWSARADELRRRTA
;
A
#
# COMPACT_ATOMS: atom_id res chain seq x y z
N MET A 1 -15.31 8.92 -28.48
CA MET A 1 -15.74 9.53 -27.20
C MET A 1 -15.13 8.70 -26.08
N SER A 2 -14.11 9.22 -25.40
CA SER A 2 -13.44 8.52 -24.30
C SER A 2 -14.42 8.40 -23.12
N ARG A 3 -14.72 7.17 -22.67
CA ARG A 3 -15.62 6.93 -21.53
C ARG A 3 -14.81 7.04 -20.25
N THR A 4 -14.75 8.23 -19.68
CA THR A 4 -14.30 8.43 -18.29
C THR A 4 -15.25 7.67 -17.36
N SER A 5 -14.78 6.57 -16.77
CA SER A 5 -15.47 6.02 -15.58
C SER A 5 -15.00 6.74 -14.35
N VAL A 6 -15.97 7.20 -13.58
CA VAL A 6 -15.81 7.69 -12.21
C VAL A 6 -16.02 6.51 -11.27
N ILE A 7 -15.07 6.27 -10.36
CA ILE A 7 -15.24 5.30 -9.28
C ILE A 7 -15.12 6.09 -7.97
N PRO A 8 -16.17 6.14 -7.13
CA PRO A 8 -16.29 7.11 -6.04
C PRO A 8 -15.61 6.71 -4.72
N THR A 9 -15.39 5.42 -4.44
CA THR A 9 -14.71 4.96 -3.22
C THR A 9 -13.78 3.74 -3.47
N PRO A 10 -12.52 3.74 -2.98
CA PRO A 10 -11.61 2.65 -3.27
C PRO A 10 -12.04 1.50 -2.36
N ILE A 11 -12.61 0.48 -2.97
CA ILE A 11 -12.96 -0.73 -2.24
C ILE A 11 -11.72 -1.60 -2.27
N LEU A 12 -11.06 -1.71 -1.11
CA LEU A 12 -9.97 -2.65 -0.98
C LEU A 12 -10.52 -4.07 -1.09
N GLN A 13 -9.93 -4.87 -1.97
CA GLN A 13 -10.27 -6.26 -2.24
C GLN A 13 -9.01 -7.11 -2.25
N ARG A 14 -9.20 -8.42 -2.07
CA ARG A 14 -8.13 -9.41 -2.13
C ARG A 14 -7.67 -9.64 -3.57
N GLY A 15 -6.37 -9.78 -3.76
CA GLY A 15 -5.79 -10.19 -5.03
C GLY A 15 -5.40 -9.03 -5.95
N HIS A 16 -5.10 -9.39 -7.20
CA HIS A 16 -4.67 -8.45 -8.24
C HIS A 16 -5.83 -8.08 -9.15
N HIS A 17 -5.95 -6.79 -9.44
CA HIS A 17 -7.01 -6.21 -10.27
C HIS A 17 -6.38 -5.56 -11.49
N ARG A 18 -6.86 -5.93 -12.68
CA ARG A 18 -6.43 -5.29 -13.94
C ARG A 18 -6.97 -3.87 -14.11
N HIS A 19 -8.07 -3.56 -13.41
CA HIS A 19 -8.78 -2.30 -13.55
C HIS A 19 -9.43 -1.91 -12.21
N PRO A 20 -9.40 -0.63 -11.81
CA PRO A 20 -9.95 -0.17 -10.52
C PRO A 20 -11.46 -0.38 -10.37
N ARG A 21 -12.20 -0.52 -11.48
CA ARG A 21 -13.64 -0.89 -11.46
C ARG A 21 -13.89 -2.27 -10.86
N ASN A 22 -12.87 -3.13 -10.85
CA ASN A 22 -12.98 -4.50 -10.38
C ASN A 22 -12.54 -4.63 -8.91
N GLY A 23 -12.28 -3.52 -8.22
CA GLY A 23 -11.63 -3.50 -6.91
C GLY A 23 -10.19 -3.00 -6.99
N ALA A 24 -9.56 -2.89 -5.82
CA ALA A 24 -8.18 -2.47 -5.65
C ALA A 24 -7.53 -3.24 -4.50
N CYS A 25 -6.27 -3.63 -4.58
CA CYS A 25 -5.48 -3.91 -3.38
C CYS A 25 -4.81 -2.64 -2.87
N LEU A 26 -4.29 -2.68 -1.64
CA LEU A 26 -3.55 -1.56 -1.05
C LEU A 26 -2.40 -1.05 -1.95
N MET A 27 -1.67 -1.95 -2.63
CA MET A 27 -0.54 -1.57 -3.49
C MET A 27 -0.99 -0.90 -4.78
N GLU A 28 -2.07 -1.37 -5.39
CA GLU A 28 -2.63 -0.74 -6.58
C GLU A 28 -3.07 0.69 -6.28
N PHE A 29 -3.67 0.91 -5.12
CA PHE A 29 -3.99 2.27 -4.68
C PHE A 29 -2.72 3.09 -4.42
N ALA A 30 -1.75 2.57 -3.65
CA ALA A 30 -0.49 3.25 -3.36
C ALA A 30 0.34 3.57 -4.62
N ALA A 31 0.23 2.77 -5.68
CA ALA A 31 0.93 2.98 -6.94
C ALA A 31 0.50 4.28 -7.64
N THR A 32 -0.74 4.69 -7.41
CA THR A 32 -1.36 5.81 -8.13
C THR A 32 -1.20 7.15 -7.41
N LEU A 33 -0.87 7.12 -6.12
CA LEU A 33 -0.71 8.32 -5.30
C LEU A 33 0.32 9.32 -5.84
N PRO A 34 1.53 8.91 -6.28
CA PRO A 34 2.46 9.82 -6.94
C PRO A 34 2.17 10.03 -8.44
N GLY A 35 0.99 9.61 -8.94
CA GLY A 35 0.67 9.61 -10.37
C GLY A 35 1.27 8.43 -11.15
N GLY A 36 1.72 7.38 -10.46
CA GLY A 36 2.24 6.17 -11.09
C GLY A 36 1.16 5.30 -11.75
N PRO A 37 1.56 4.32 -12.57
CA PRO A 37 0.62 3.41 -13.23
C PRO A 37 -0.07 2.48 -12.23
N TRP A 38 -1.26 2.00 -12.58
CA TRP A 38 -1.96 0.96 -11.83
C TRP A 38 -1.17 -0.34 -11.81
N ALA A 39 -0.66 -0.71 -10.64
CA ALA A 39 0.17 -1.90 -10.45
C ALA A 39 0.16 -2.34 -8.99
N ASP A 40 0.17 -3.65 -8.74
CA ASP A 40 0.35 -4.17 -7.39
C ASP A 40 1.83 -4.27 -6.97
N ASN A 41 2.75 -3.83 -7.85
CA ASN A 41 4.20 -3.79 -7.65
C ASN A 41 4.81 -2.42 -7.99
N PRO A 42 4.39 -1.34 -7.32
CA PRO A 42 4.86 0.02 -7.62
C PRO A 42 6.36 0.19 -7.45
N VAL A 43 6.98 0.91 -8.40
CA VAL A 43 8.44 1.14 -8.45
C VAL A 43 8.95 2.05 -7.31
N HIS A 44 8.08 2.88 -6.73
CA HIS A 44 8.38 3.80 -5.63
C HIS A 44 8.16 3.20 -4.24
N VAL A 45 7.86 1.89 -4.16
CA VAL A 45 7.70 1.16 -2.90
C VAL A 45 8.70 0.00 -2.86
N GLN A 46 9.35 -0.19 -1.72
CA GLN A 46 10.36 -1.23 -1.53
C GLN A 46 9.79 -2.63 -1.91
N PRO A 47 10.46 -3.45 -2.75
CA PRO A 47 9.88 -4.71 -3.26
C PRO A 47 9.49 -5.77 -2.21
N ALA A 48 10.23 -5.89 -1.11
CA ALA A 48 9.87 -6.79 0.00
C ALA A 48 8.67 -6.23 0.79
N LEU A 49 8.61 -4.92 1.02
CA LEU A 49 7.47 -4.25 1.65
C LEU A 49 6.22 -4.40 0.80
N THR A 50 6.33 -4.23 -0.52
CA THR A 50 5.27 -4.51 -1.51
C THR A 50 4.75 -5.95 -1.35
N ALA A 51 5.64 -6.94 -1.25
CA ALA A 51 5.24 -8.34 -1.08
C ALA A 51 4.52 -8.59 0.27
N LEU A 52 4.97 -7.94 1.34
CA LEU A 52 4.34 -8.02 2.66
C LEU A 52 2.96 -7.35 2.67
N ALA A 53 2.85 -6.13 2.14
CA ALA A 53 1.61 -5.37 2.13
C ALA A 53 0.50 -6.05 1.31
N ARG A 54 0.84 -6.66 0.16
CA ARG A 54 -0.11 -7.50 -0.61
C ARG A 54 -0.60 -8.69 0.21
N ARG A 55 0.30 -9.36 0.92
CA ARG A 55 -0.04 -10.51 1.77
C ARG A 55 -0.94 -10.10 2.93
N VAL A 56 -0.62 -8.99 3.59
CA VAL A 56 -1.48 -8.40 4.64
C VAL A 56 -2.86 -8.07 4.08
N ASN A 57 -2.94 -7.36 2.96
CA ASN A 57 -4.21 -7.04 2.29
C ASN A 57 -5.06 -8.30 2.03
N ASP A 58 -4.43 -9.35 1.51
CA ASP A 58 -5.12 -10.58 1.13
C ASP A 58 -5.59 -11.40 2.34
N HIS A 59 -4.92 -11.32 3.49
CA HIS A 59 -5.28 -12.07 4.70
C HIS A 59 -6.13 -11.25 5.69
N THR A 60 -6.25 -9.95 5.47
CA THR A 60 -7.17 -9.10 6.24
C THR A 60 -8.60 -9.39 5.79
N SER A 61 -9.51 -9.53 6.76
CA SER A 61 -10.94 -9.75 6.50
C SER A 61 -11.54 -8.62 5.67
N ASP A 62 -12.69 -8.87 5.03
CA ASP A 62 -13.37 -7.84 4.26
C ASP A 62 -13.74 -6.62 5.12
N ASP A 63 -14.16 -6.84 6.38
CA ASP A 63 -14.49 -5.78 7.34
C ASP A 63 -13.26 -5.03 7.85
N GLY A 64 -12.11 -5.72 7.96
CA GLY A 64 -10.86 -5.14 8.44
C GLY A 64 -10.08 -4.38 7.36
N ARG A 65 -10.27 -4.71 6.08
CA ARG A 65 -9.46 -4.18 4.98
C ARG A 65 -9.55 -2.66 4.79
N PRO A 66 -10.69 -1.98 4.99
CA PRO A 66 -10.76 -0.52 4.91
C PRO A 66 -9.75 0.19 5.82
N ALA A 67 -9.41 -0.40 6.98
CA ALA A 67 -8.44 0.15 7.91
C ALA A 67 -6.97 0.08 7.42
N LEU A 68 -6.70 -0.61 6.31
CA LEU A 68 -5.38 -0.61 5.66
C LEU A 68 -5.16 0.62 4.79
N LEU A 69 -6.22 1.22 4.27
CA LEU A 69 -6.14 2.32 3.29
C LEU A 69 -5.35 3.55 3.79
N PRO A 70 -5.42 3.97 5.07
CA PRO A 70 -4.59 5.04 5.61
C PRO A 70 -3.08 4.83 5.45
N TRP A 71 -2.62 3.59 5.34
CA TRP A 71 -1.19 3.27 5.16
C TRP A 71 -0.68 3.51 3.74
N ALA A 72 -1.57 3.65 2.74
CA ALA A 72 -1.21 3.76 1.33
C ALA A 72 -0.18 4.87 1.04
N ALA A 73 -0.38 6.06 1.61
CA ALA A 73 0.51 7.20 1.42
C ALA A 73 1.89 7.00 2.06
N TRP A 74 1.96 6.22 3.15
CA TRP A 74 3.16 6.02 3.93
C TRP A 74 4.12 4.98 3.34
N LEU A 75 3.61 4.16 2.41
CA LEU A 75 4.39 3.23 1.59
C LEU A 75 5.18 3.97 0.50
N VAL A 76 4.72 5.14 0.06
CA VAL A 76 5.32 5.89 -1.05
C VAL A 76 6.70 6.44 -0.65
N GLY A 77 7.67 6.29 -1.55
CA GLY A 77 9.05 6.78 -1.35
C GLY A 77 9.90 5.84 -0.50
N THR A 78 9.44 4.63 -0.22
CA THR A 78 10.21 3.62 0.52
C THR A 78 11.21 2.86 -0.37
N ALA A 79 11.06 2.92 -1.69
CA ALA A 79 12.11 2.49 -2.62
C ALA A 79 13.17 3.59 -2.77
N GLY A 80 14.44 3.22 -2.83
CA GLY A 80 15.55 4.17 -2.98
C GLY A 80 16.91 3.50 -3.07
N GLU A 81 17.98 4.29 -2.93
CA GLU A 81 19.38 3.86 -3.04
C GLU A 81 19.74 2.72 -2.04
N HIS A 82 19.00 2.62 -0.94
CA HIS A 82 19.15 1.64 0.14
C HIS A 82 18.19 0.44 0.03
N ASP A 83 17.94 -0.09 -1.17
CA ASP A 83 16.97 -1.17 -1.36
C ASP A 83 17.33 -2.47 -0.60
N LEU A 84 18.63 -2.72 -0.37
CA LEU A 84 19.08 -3.84 0.46
C LEU A 84 18.70 -3.64 1.94
N ASP A 85 18.96 -2.45 2.51
CA ASP A 85 18.66 -2.16 3.91
C ASP A 85 17.14 -2.22 4.15
N GLY A 86 16.36 -1.67 3.22
CA GLY A 86 14.90 -1.78 3.23
C GLY A 86 14.42 -3.24 3.18
N ALA A 87 15.02 -4.06 2.33
CA ALA A 87 14.71 -5.49 2.26
C ALA A 87 15.08 -6.24 3.55
N LEU A 88 16.21 -5.90 4.17
CA LEU A 88 16.65 -6.46 5.45
C LEU A 88 15.76 -6.01 6.61
N ALA A 89 15.30 -4.76 6.62
CA ALA A 89 14.35 -4.24 7.59
C ALA A 89 13.01 -5.00 7.55
N VAL A 90 12.45 -5.19 6.34
CA VAL A 90 11.22 -5.99 6.16
C VAL A 90 11.46 -7.44 6.59
N ARG A 91 12.62 -8.01 6.25
CA ARG A 91 12.98 -9.37 6.65
C ARG A 91 13.08 -9.51 8.17
N ALA A 92 13.74 -8.56 8.85
CA ALA A 92 13.87 -8.54 10.30
C ALA A 92 12.50 -8.41 10.98
N THR A 93 11.61 -7.56 10.45
CA THR A 93 10.22 -7.48 10.91
C THR A 93 9.51 -8.82 10.72
N ALA A 94 9.57 -9.43 9.54
CA ALA A 94 8.94 -10.73 9.30
C ALA A 94 9.49 -11.84 10.22
N LEU A 95 10.79 -11.82 10.57
CA LEU A 95 11.38 -12.76 11.53
C LEU A 95 10.77 -12.64 12.93
N ARG A 96 10.46 -11.42 13.40
CA ARG A 96 9.85 -11.21 14.73
C ARG A 96 8.44 -11.80 14.86
N HIS A 97 7.75 -11.99 13.73
CA HIS A 97 6.37 -12.46 13.69
C HIS A 97 6.21 -13.89 13.14
N ALA A 98 7.27 -14.49 12.62
CA ALA A 98 7.23 -15.86 12.13
C ALA A 98 7.50 -16.86 13.26
N ASP A 99 6.93 -18.05 13.15
CA ASP A 99 7.37 -19.20 13.94
C ASP A 99 8.89 -19.42 13.75
N PRO A 100 9.71 -19.45 14.83
CA PRO A 100 11.16 -19.56 14.72
C PRO A 100 11.64 -20.82 13.99
N ALA A 101 10.96 -21.96 14.16
CA ALA A 101 11.34 -23.22 13.51
C ALA A 101 11.08 -23.15 12.00
N LEU A 102 9.97 -22.54 11.58
CA LEU A 102 9.66 -22.33 10.17
C LEU A 102 10.53 -21.24 9.53
N ALA A 103 10.88 -20.20 10.28
CA ALA A 103 11.73 -19.09 9.82
C ALA A 103 13.15 -19.54 9.46
N ALA A 104 13.69 -20.55 10.16
CA ALA A 104 15.00 -21.13 9.86
C ALA A 104 15.07 -21.70 8.41
N LEU A 105 13.94 -22.12 7.85
CA LEU A 105 13.83 -22.63 6.47
C LEU A 105 13.89 -21.52 5.39
N ALA A 106 13.99 -20.25 5.80
CA ALA A 106 14.10 -19.09 4.92
C ALA A 106 15.54 -18.54 4.82
N TRP A 107 16.55 -19.36 5.10
CA TRP A 107 17.96 -19.11 4.81
C TRP A 107 18.36 -19.69 3.43
N PRO A 108 19.28 -19.06 2.66
CA PRO A 108 19.91 -17.74 2.89
C PRO A 108 19.00 -16.57 2.50
N ALA A 109 19.41 -15.34 2.86
CA ALA A 109 18.66 -14.08 2.66
C ALA A 109 18.55 -13.65 1.18
N THR A 110 17.97 -14.49 0.35
CA THR A 110 17.63 -14.21 -1.05
C THR A 110 16.23 -13.61 -1.16
N ALA A 111 15.91 -12.93 -2.27
CA ALA A 111 14.57 -12.43 -2.53
C ALA A 111 13.48 -13.52 -2.44
N ARG A 112 13.76 -14.74 -2.92
CA ARG A 112 12.85 -15.89 -2.80
C ARG A 112 12.63 -16.29 -1.35
N ALA A 113 13.70 -16.35 -0.57
CA ALA A 113 13.62 -16.73 0.84
C ALA A 113 12.94 -15.65 1.68
N THR A 114 13.19 -14.37 1.41
CA THR A 114 12.45 -13.25 2.01
C THR A 114 10.97 -13.31 1.71
N ARG A 115 10.57 -13.59 0.45
CA ARG A 115 9.16 -13.83 0.11
C ARG A 115 8.58 -15.06 0.83
N ARG A 116 9.36 -16.12 1.03
CA ARG A 116 8.94 -17.29 1.82
C ARG A 116 8.73 -16.91 3.29
N LEU A 117 9.66 -16.18 3.89
CA LEU A 117 9.55 -15.71 5.27
C LEU A 117 8.32 -14.81 5.46
N ILE A 118 8.11 -13.83 4.57
CA ILE A 118 6.92 -12.96 4.61
C ILE A 118 5.64 -13.80 4.59
N ARG A 119 5.57 -14.85 3.75
CA ARG A 119 4.42 -15.76 3.72
C ARG A 119 4.19 -16.44 5.07
N LEU A 120 5.26 -16.94 5.70
CA LEU A 120 5.18 -17.63 6.98
C LEU A 120 4.79 -16.67 8.11
N ALA A 121 5.38 -15.48 8.16
CA ALA A 121 5.06 -14.45 9.13
C ALA A 121 3.59 -14.04 9.03
N VAL A 122 3.10 -13.71 7.82
CA VAL A 122 1.70 -13.34 7.62
C VAL A 122 0.75 -14.49 7.97
N ALA A 123 1.08 -15.74 7.60
CA ALA A 123 0.27 -16.89 7.97
C ALA A 123 0.21 -17.10 9.50
N THR A 124 1.33 -16.90 10.19
CA THR A 124 1.41 -16.98 11.66
C THR A 124 0.54 -15.91 12.31
N VAL A 125 0.67 -14.66 11.86
CA VAL A 125 -0.10 -13.51 12.36
C VAL A 125 -1.61 -13.65 12.06
N ALA A 126 -1.96 -14.13 10.87
CA ALA A 126 -3.34 -14.37 10.47
C ALA A 126 -4.01 -15.53 11.25
N GLY A 127 -3.22 -16.39 11.91
CA GLY A 127 -3.73 -17.43 12.81
C GLY A 127 -3.92 -16.98 14.26
N SER A 128 -3.67 -15.71 14.59
CA SER A 128 -3.82 -15.17 15.94
C SER A 128 -5.29 -14.93 16.33
N LEU A 129 -5.54 -14.63 17.62
CA LEU A 129 -6.88 -14.38 18.16
C LEU A 129 -7.57 -13.15 17.53
N HIS A 130 -6.79 -12.13 17.15
CA HIS A 130 -7.25 -10.88 16.55
C HIS A 130 -6.48 -10.60 15.24
N PRO A 131 -6.75 -11.37 14.17
CA PRO A 131 -5.90 -11.41 12.99
C PRO A 131 -5.79 -10.07 12.27
N ASP A 132 -6.89 -9.32 12.12
CA ASP A 132 -6.86 -8.03 11.42
C ASP A 132 -6.04 -6.97 12.17
N GLU A 133 -6.12 -6.94 13.49
CA GLU A 133 -5.32 -6.04 14.33
C GLU A 133 -3.84 -6.39 14.28
N ALA A 134 -3.52 -7.67 14.39
CA ALA A 134 -2.15 -8.15 14.34
C ALA A 134 -1.53 -7.96 12.93
N LEU A 135 -2.30 -8.14 11.87
CA LEU A 135 -1.88 -7.86 10.49
C LEU A 135 -1.64 -6.36 10.25
N ARG A 136 -2.47 -5.48 10.82
CA ARG A 136 -2.23 -4.03 10.80
C ARG A 136 -0.96 -3.65 11.54
N ALA A 137 -0.72 -4.23 12.72
CA ALA A 137 0.51 -4.00 13.48
C ALA A 137 1.75 -4.47 12.70
N LEU A 138 1.69 -5.65 12.06
CA LEU A 138 2.76 -6.14 11.19
C LEU A 138 3.04 -5.18 10.02
N LEU A 139 2.00 -4.65 9.38
CA LEU A 139 2.16 -3.66 8.32
C LEU A 139 2.80 -2.37 8.83
N ALA A 140 2.35 -1.87 9.99
CA ALA A 140 2.88 -0.67 10.64
C ALA A 140 4.38 -0.80 10.93
N ASP A 141 4.78 -1.92 11.55
CA ASP A 141 6.17 -2.24 11.85
C ASP A 141 7.03 -2.31 10.58
N ALA A 142 6.52 -2.95 9.52
CA ALA A 142 7.23 -3.08 8.26
C ALA A 142 7.40 -1.72 7.58
N VAL A 143 6.34 -0.91 7.51
CA VAL A 143 6.38 0.44 6.94
C VAL A 143 7.37 1.30 7.70
N ASN A 144 7.30 1.36 9.03
CA ASN A 144 8.19 2.20 9.83
C ASN A 144 9.64 1.75 9.75
N ALA A 145 9.91 0.45 9.80
CA ALA A 145 11.27 -0.07 9.65
C ALA A 145 11.87 0.28 8.27
N THR A 146 11.11 0.12 7.19
CA THR A 146 11.57 0.50 5.84
C THR A 146 11.74 2.02 5.70
N ARG A 147 10.83 2.83 6.26
CA ARG A 147 10.94 4.29 6.24
C ARG A 147 12.20 4.79 6.94
N SER A 148 12.53 4.23 8.09
CA SER A 148 13.78 4.57 8.79
C SER A 148 15.02 4.30 7.94
N THR A 149 15.05 3.20 7.17
CA THR A 149 16.16 2.93 6.24
C THR A 149 16.25 3.90 5.06
N ALA A 150 15.13 4.54 4.71
CA ALA A 150 15.06 5.57 3.67
C ALA A 150 15.25 7.00 4.22
N GLY A 151 15.61 7.16 5.51
CA GLY A 151 15.73 8.48 6.15
C GLY A 151 14.40 9.21 6.31
N LEU A 152 13.28 8.48 6.30
CA LEU A 152 11.93 9.04 6.45
C LEU A 152 11.44 8.87 7.89
N GLU A 153 10.72 9.88 8.39
CA GLU A 153 10.14 9.85 9.74
C GLU A 153 9.19 8.66 9.94
N PRO A 154 9.23 7.98 11.11
CA PRO A 154 8.25 6.98 11.49
C PRO A 154 6.84 7.56 11.53
N VAL A 155 5.85 6.69 11.38
CA VAL A 155 4.44 7.05 11.25
C VAL A 155 3.64 6.33 12.31
N VAL A 156 2.81 7.10 13.01
CA VAL A 156 1.72 6.58 13.82
C VAL A 156 0.43 6.90 13.09
N VAL A 157 -0.25 5.87 12.60
CA VAL A 157 -1.55 6.00 11.94
C VAL A 157 -2.61 5.55 12.92
N ASP A 158 -3.46 6.47 13.38
CA ASP A 158 -4.70 6.09 14.04
C ASP A 158 -5.65 5.48 13.01
N SER A 159 -5.68 4.16 12.96
CA SER A 159 -6.57 3.39 12.09
C SER A 159 -7.83 2.91 12.84
N ALA A 160 -7.90 3.14 14.15
CA ALA A 160 -9.03 2.78 15.00
C ALA A 160 -10.16 3.78 14.77
N GLY A 161 -11.08 3.46 13.86
CA GLY A 161 -12.21 4.33 13.51
C GLY A 161 -12.32 4.67 12.03
N TYR A 162 -11.39 4.21 11.18
CA TYR A 162 -11.56 4.25 9.72
C TYR A 162 -12.64 3.23 9.27
N ARG A 163 -13.91 3.57 9.53
CA ARG A 163 -15.08 2.87 8.99
C ARG A 163 -15.76 3.68 7.87
N GLU A 164 -15.58 4.99 7.87
CA GLU A 164 -16.15 5.91 6.89
C GLU A 164 -15.06 6.86 6.40
N TRP A 165 -14.83 6.89 5.08
CA TRP A 165 -13.86 7.79 4.45
C TRP A 165 -14.51 9.17 4.26
N PRO A 166 -13.89 10.29 4.70
CA PRO A 166 -14.51 11.60 4.59
C PRO A 166 -14.56 12.08 3.13
N THR A 167 -15.68 11.79 2.46
CA THR A 167 -15.88 12.03 1.04
C THR A 167 -15.83 13.52 0.66
N THR A 168 -14.66 14.11 0.36
CA THR A 168 -14.61 15.53 -0.04
C THR A 168 -13.66 15.97 -1.16
N GLN A 169 -12.59 15.25 -1.57
CA GLN A 169 -11.71 15.76 -2.67
C GLN A 169 -11.09 14.70 -3.61
N PRO A 170 -11.19 14.88 -4.95
CA PRO A 170 -10.95 13.85 -5.97
C PRO A 170 -9.48 13.46 -6.20
N ILE A 171 -9.19 12.15 -6.23
CA ILE A 171 -7.95 11.56 -6.78
C ILE A 171 -8.06 11.36 -8.30
N ARG A 172 -7.03 11.69 -9.07
CA ARG A 172 -6.91 11.29 -10.48
C ARG A 172 -5.87 10.18 -10.56
N VAL A 173 -6.34 8.97 -10.77
CA VAL A 173 -5.50 7.81 -11.07
C VAL A 173 -5.24 7.76 -12.57
N GLU A 174 -3.98 7.58 -12.97
CA GLU A 174 -3.63 7.33 -14.37
C GLU A 174 -3.48 5.83 -14.60
N LEU A 175 -4.46 5.22 -15.25
CA LEU A 175 -4.34 3.83 -15.67
C LEU A 175 -3.44 3.74 -16.89
N ARG A 176 -2.28 3.12 -16.73
CA ARG A 176 -1.52 2.58 -17.85
C ARG A 176 -1.90 1.11 -17.96
N ILE A 177 -3.06 0.85 -18.56
CA ILE A 177 -3.56 -0.52 -18.72
C ILE A 177 -2.66 -1.23 -19.72
N PRO A 178 -2.06 -2.39 -19.39
CA PRO A 178 -1.13 -3.09 -20.29
C PRO A 178 -1.73 -3.48 -21.65
N ASP A 179 -3.07 -3.47 -21.78
CA ASP A 179 -3.78 -3.77 -23.02
C ASP A 179 -3.98 -2.56 -23.96
N GLY A 180 -3.45 -1.38 -23.59
CA GLY A 180 -3.52 -0.16 -24.41
C GLY A 180 -4.85 0.61 -24.31
N SER A 181 -5.76 0.23 -23.41
CA SER A 181 -6.98 1.00 -23.16
C SER A 181 -6.68 2.32 -22.42
N GLU A 182 -7.37 3.40 -22.84
CA GLU A 182 -7.20 4.77 -22.35
C GLU A 182 -7.42 4.90 -20.83
N SER A 183 -6.76 5.90 -20.23
CA SER A 183 -6.77 6.22 -18.80
C SER A 183 -8.19 6.32 -18.19
N ALA A 184 -8.50 5.51 -17.18
CA ALA A 184 -9.69 5.75 -16.34
C ALA A 184 -9.32 6.53 -15.07
N PHE A 185 -10.26 7.32 -14.55
CA PHE A 185 -10.06 8.22 -13.42
C PHE A 185 -10.75 7.63 -12.18
N TYR A 186 -10.00 7.11 -11.22
CA TYR A 186 -10.56 6.66 -9.93
C TYR A 186 -10.60 7.85 -8.96
N PHE A 187 -11.79 8.29 -8.52
CA PHE A 187 -11.98 9.42 -7.60
C PHE A 187 -11.88 8.88 -6.17
N CYS A 188 -10.76 9.13 -5.49
CA CYS A 188 -10.72 8.99 -4.03
C CYS A 188 -11.07 10.31 -3.40
N THR A 189 -11.53 10.31 -2.15
CA THR A 189 -12.08 11.48 -1.50
C THR A 189 -11.50 11.66 -0.11
N ALA A 190 -10.28 12.21 0.00
CA ALA A 190 -9.69 12.87 1.18
C ALA A 190 -8.15 12.99 1.06
N LEU A 191 -7.63 14.14 1.51
CA LEU A 191 -6.29 14.28 2.08
C LEU A 191 -6.42 14.07 3.59
N PRO A 192 -5.97 12.95 4.16
CA PRO A 192 -5.72 12.88 5.59
C PRO A 192 -4.72 13.99 5.98
N GLY A 193 -5.10 14.81 6.96
CA GLY A 193 -4.11 15.60 7.69
C GLY A 193 -3.01 14.66 8.15
N GLY A 194 -1.77 14.94 7.76
CA GLY A 194 -0.60 14.15 8.14
C GLY A 194 0.09 13.39 7.00
N TRP A 195 -0.38 13.38 5.75
CA TRP A 195 0.39 12.75 4.66
C TRP A 195 1.84 13.26 4.53
N PRO A 196 2.77 12.46 3.96
CA PRO A 196 4.12 12.94 3.64
C PRO A 196 4.06 14.25 2.86
N ARG A 197 4.80 15.27 3.32
CA ARG A 197 4.74 16.63 2.75
C ARG A 197 4.89 16.65 1.23
N ALA A 198 5.88 15.94 0.69
CA ALA A 198 6.11 15.87 -0.76
C ALA A 198 4.91 15.31 -1.52
N LEU A 199 4.23 14.30 -0.96
CA LEU A 199 3.03 13.74 -1.56
C LEU A 199 1.86 14.73 -1.45
N ALA A 200 1.67 15.37 -0.30
CA ALA A 200 0.63 16.37 -0.09
C ALA A 200 0.78 17.61 -0.99
N GLU A 201 2.02 18.07 -1.22
CA GLU A 201 2.34 19.19 -2.12
C GLU A 201 2.08 18.83 -3.58
N ALA A 202 2.61 17.69 -4.05
CA ALA A 202 2.35 17.18 -5.40
C ALA A 202 0.84 16.99 -5.64
N TRP A 203 0.14 16.51 -4.61
CA TRP A 203 -1.30 16.33 -4.61
C TRP A 203 -2.05 17.65 -4.74
N SER A 204 -1.68 18.65 -3.93
CA SER A 204 -2.31 19.98 -3.94
C SER A 204 -2.14 20.67 -5.29
N ALA A 205 -0.92 20.63 -5.84
CA ALA A 205 -0.63 21.20 -7.17
C ALA A 205 -1.48 20.55 -8.28
N ARG A 206 -1.68 19.22 -8.21
CA ARG A 206 -2.53 18.48 -9.14
C ARG A 206 -4.01 18.83 -8.98
N ALA A 207 -4.49 18.99 -7.75
CA ALA A 207 -5.87 19.39 -7.48
C ALA A 207 -6.17 20.80 -8.04
N ASP A 208 -5.22 21.72 -7.96
CA ASP A 208 -5.35 23.06 -8.56
C ASP A 208 -5.39 23.00 -10.10
N GLU A 209 -4.57 22.16 -10.72
CA GLU A 209 -4.58 21.94 -12.17
C GLU A 209 -5.93 21.42 -12.66
N LEU A 210 -6.50 20.43 -11.97
CA LEU A 210 -7.80 19.85 -12.34
C LEU A 210 -8.94 20.85 -12.20
N ARG A 211 -8.93 21.66 -11.13
CA ARG A 211 -9.89 22.77 -10.95
C ARG A 211 -9.82 23.77 -12.11
N ARG A 212 -8.61 24.14 -12.57
CA ARG A 212 -8.43 25.02 -13.73
C ARG A 212 -8.92 24.44 -15.07
N ARG A 213 -8.96 23.12 -15.21
CA ARG A 213 -9.43 22.45 -16.45
C ARG A 213 -10.93 22.20 -16.49
N THR A 214 -11.60 22.31 -15.34
CA THR A 214 -13.04 22.03 -15.18
C THR A 214 -13.86 23.30 -14.95
N ALA A 215 -13.19 24.44 -14.69
CA ALA A 215 -13.75 25.79 -14.75
C ALA A 215 -13.67 26.35 -16.17
#